data_AF-A0A223AR56-F1
#
_entry.id   AF-A0A223AR56-F1
#
_cell.length_a   1.000
_cell.length_b   1.000
_cell.length_c   1.000
_cell.angle_alpha   90.00
_cell.angle_beta   90.00
_cell.angle_gamma   90.00
#
_symmetry.space_group_name_H-M   'P 1'
#
loop_
_entity.id
_entity.type
_entity.pdbx_description
1 polymer ?
#
loop_
_entity_poly.entity_id
_entity_poly.type
_entity_poly.pdbx_seq_one_letter_code
_entity_poly.pdbx_strand_id
1 'polypeptide(L)' 'MMKSKVEVEELIGVLEKIRQEKYPDIPESLIRDIVASEFEQQDSRPQAQRATKKLIADFLKTAVAEEV' A
#
# COMPACT_ATOMS: atom_id res chain seq x y z
N MET A 1 17.32 13.96 -8.71
CA MET A 1 16.36 14.09 -7.60
C MET A 1 16.59 12.93 -6.65
N MET A 2 17.05 13.19 -5.42
CA MET A 2 17.32 12.18 -4.38
C MET A 2 16.42 12.33 -3.14
N LYS A 3 15.51 13.32 -3.13
CA LYS A 3 14.57 13.58 -2.04
C LYS A 3 13.44 12.54 -1.95
N SER A 4 13.08 11.94 -3.07
CA SER A 4 11.89 11.12 -3.21
C SER A 4 11.89 9.83 -2.39
N LYS A 5 13.05 9.20 -2.15
CA LYS A 5 13.10 7.94 -1.39
C LYS A 5 12.93 8.14 0.12
N VAL A 6 13.54 9.19 0.68
CA VAL A 6 13.45 9.48 2.12
C VAL A 6 12.02 9.86 2.50
N GLU A 7 11.39 10.73 1.72
CA GLU A 7 10.00 11.16 1.92
C GLU A 7 9.00 9.98 1.82
N VAL A 8 9.26 9.02 0.92
CA VAL A 8 8.45 7.81 0.78
C VAL A 8 8.61 6.87 1.98
N GLU A 9 9.83 6.67 2.49
CA GLU A 9 10.06 5.84 3.68
C GLU A 9 9.44 6.46 4.95
N GLU A 10 9.48 7.79 5.09
CA GLU A 10 8.80 8.49 6.19
C GLU A 10 7.27 8.31 6.11
N LEU A 11 6.69 8.43 4.91
CA LEU A 11 5.28 8.15 4.68
C LEU A 11 4.92 6.71 5.04
N ILE A 12 5.73 5.73 4.61
CA ILE A 12 5.54 4.32 4.97
C ILE A 12 5.57 4.14 6.48
N GLY A 13 6.50 4.79 7.18
CA GLY A 13 6.58 4.74 8.65
C GLY A 13 5.32 5.28 9.34
N VAL A 14 4.75 6.37 8.85
CA VAL A 14 3.48 6.91 9.39
C VAL A 14 2.31 5.97 9.11
N LEU A 15 2.20 5.43 7.90
CA LEU A 15 1.13 4.51 7.53
C LEU A 15 1.23 3.19 8.30
N GLU A 16 2.44 2.69 8.53
CA GLU A 16 2.69 1.49 9.32
C GLU A 16 2.27 1.67 10.78
N LYS A 17 2.56 2.84 11.37
CA LYS A 17 2.08 3.17 12.71
C LYS A 17 0.55 3.14 12.78
N ILE A 18 -0.14 3.73 11.80
CA ILE A 18 -1.61 3.71 11.73
C ILE A 18 -2.14 2.28 11.55
N ARG A 19 -1.48 1.47 10.70
CA ARG A 19 -1.83 0.06 10.48
C ARG A 19 -1.73 -0.73 11.78
N GLN A 20 -0.59 -0.64 12.49
CA GLN A 20 -0.39 -1.33 13.76
C GLN A 20 -1.42 -0.92 14.82
N GLU A 21 -1.72 0.37 14.93
CA GLU A 21 -2.64 0.89 15.96
C GLU A 21 -4.12 0.57 15.68
N LYS A 22 -4.54 0.55 14.41
CA LYS A 22 -5.96 0.53 14.04
C LYS A 22 -6.40 -0.66 13.22
N TYR A 23 -5.48 -1.26 12.45
CA TYR A 23 -5.77 -2.30 11.48
C TYR A 23 -4.67 -3.38 11.48
N PRO A 24 -4.39 -4.03 12.63
CA PRO A 24 -3.26 -4.95 12.76
C PRO A 24 -3.35 -6.15 11.82
N ASP A 25 -4.55 -6.53 11.39
CA ASP A 25 -4.82 -7.65 10.48
C ASP A 25 -4.44 -7.35 9.02
N ILE A 26 -4.24 -6.08 8.68
CA ILE A 26 -3.70 -5.70 7.37
C ILE A 26 -2.20 -5.99 7.37
N PRO A 27 -1.63 -6.71 6.40
CA PRO A 27 -0.18 -6.95 6.33
C PRO A 27 0.62 -5.67 6.05
N GLU A 28 1.79 -5.53 6.69
CA GLU A 28 2.73 -4.43 6.39
C GLU A 28 3.12 -4.40 4.90
N SER A 29 3.30 -5.58 4.30
CA SER A 29 3.66 -5.71 2.88
C SER A 29 2.65 -5.03 1.95
N LEU A 30 1.35 -5.11 2.25
CA LEU A 30 0.32 -4.47 1.43
C LEU A 30 0.47 -2.94 1.42
N ILE A 31 0.80 -2.34 2.56
CA ILE A 31 1.02 -0.89 2.66
C ILE A 31 2.24 -0.48 1.83
N ARG A 32 3.34 -1.24 1.93
CA ARG A 32 4.56 -0.99 1.15
C ARG A 32 4.30 -1.11 -0.35
N ASP A 33 3.58 -2.14 -0.78
CA ASP A 33 3.27 -2.38 -2.18
C ASP A 33 2.36 -1.27 -2.77
N ILE A 34 1.38 -0.80 -2.01
CA ILE A 34 0.52 0.33 -2.41
C ILE A 34 1.35 1.60 -2.58
N VAL A 35 2.17 1.95 -1.60
CA VAL A 35 2.98 3.18 -1.67
C VAL A 35 3.99 3.11 -2.81
N ALA A 36 4.64 1.96 -3.01
CA ALA A 36 5.56 1.74 -4.12
C ALA A 36 4.84 1.88 -5.47
N SER A 37 3.67 1.26 -5.63
CA SER A 37 2.89 1.34 -6.86
C SER A 37 2.42 2.77 -7.18
N GLU A 38 1.97 3.52 -6.19
CA GLU A 38 1.56 4.93 -6.36
C GLU A 38 2.76 5.82 -6.71
N PHE A 39 3.92 5.57 -6.10
CA PHE A 39 5.14 6.32 -6.38
C PHE A 39 5.69 6.02 -7.78
N GLU A 40 5.73 4.76 -8.20
CA GLU A 40 6.21 4.36 -9.53
C GLU A 40 5.32 4.89 -10.66
N GLN A 41 4.02 5.03 -10.40
CA GLN A 41 3.03 5.46 -11.39
C GLN A 41 2.58 6.91 -11.19
N GLN A 42 3.35 7.71 -10.43
CA GLN A 42 2.99 9.08 -10.06
C GLN A 42 2.75 10.01 -11.25
N ASP A 43 3.37 9.72 -12.39
CA ASP A 43 3.17 10.46 -13.65
C ASP A 43 1.83 10.14 -14.34
N SER A 44 1.13 9.09 -13.91
CA SER A 44 -0.15 8.65 -14.48
C SER A 44 -1.12 8.20 -13.38
N ARG A 45 -1.86 9.18 -12.85
CA ARG A 45 -2.91 8.95 -11.84
C ARG A 45 -3.89 7.82 -12.17
N PRO A 46 -4.40 7.65 -13.42
CA PRO A 46 -5.29 6.54 -13.73
C PRO A 46 -4.63 5.16 -13.60
N GLN A 47 -3.34 5.05 -13.93
CA GLN A 47 -2.58 3.81 -13.78
C GLN A 47 -2.37 3.50 -12.31
N ALA A 48 -1.87 4.46 -11.54
CA ALA A 48 -1.65 4.34 -10.09
C ALA A 48 -2.92 3.83 -9.38
N GLN A 49 -4.06 4.49 -9.64
CA GLN A 49 -5.34 4.08 -9.08
C GLN A 49 -5.72 2.64 -9.45
N ARG A 50 -5.52 2.24 -10.71
CA ARG A 50 -5.85 0.88 -11.18
C ARG A 50 -4.97 -0.15 -10.48
N ALA A 51 -3.68 0.10 -10.37
CA ALA A 51 -2.72 -0.79 -9.73
C ALA A 51 -3.01 -0.94 -8.23
N THR A 52 -3.26 0.16 -7.53
CA THR A 52 -3.63 0.16 -6.11
C THR A 52 -4.93 -0.59 -5.86
N LYS A 53 -5.97 -0.38 -6.68
CA LYS A 53 -7.23 -1.14 -6.59
C LYS A 53 -7.01 -2.64 -6.77
N LYS A 54 -6.09 -3.03 -7.66
CA LYS A 54 -5.75 -4.44 -7.88
C LYS A 54 -5.09 -5.05 -6.65
N LEU A 55 -4.11 -4.38 -6.05
CA LEU A 55 -3.44 -4.85 -4.82
C LEU A 55 -4.44 -5.08 -3.69
N ILE A 56 -5.35 -4.12 -3.47
CA ILE A 56 -6.40 -4.23 -2.46
C ILE A 56 -7.35 -5.40 -2.79
N ALA A 57 -7.79 -5.53 -4.04
CA ALA A 57 -8.69 -6.60 -4.43
C ALA A 57 -8.05 -8.00 -4.27
N ASP A 58 -6.76 -8.13 -4.57
CA ASP A 58 -6.03 -9.39 -4.42
C ASP A 58 -5.86 -9.75 -2.94
N PHE A 59 -5.58 -8.77 -2.06
CA PHE A 59 -5.62 -8.96 -0.61
C PHE A 59 -7.00 -9.39 -0.10
N LEU A 60 -8.08 -8.74 -0.55
CA LEU A 60 -9.43 -9.08 -0.10
C LEU A 60 -9.83 -10.50 -0.51
N LYS A 61 -9.36 -11.00 -1.66
CA LYS A 61 -9.60 -12.40 -2.06
C LYS A 61 -8.95 -13.40 -1.10
N THR A 62 -7.77 -13.09 -0.56
CA THR A 62 -7.09 -13.97 0.41
C THR A 62 -7.77 -13.90 1.77
N ALA A 63 -8.22 -12.71 2.18
CA ALA A 63 -8.91 -12.52 3.46
C ALA A 63 -10.28 -13.25 3.53
N VAL A 64 -11.04 -13.27 2.42
CA VAL A 64 -12.35 -13.94 2.37
C VAL A 64 -12.23 -15.47 2.35
N ALA A 65 -11.06 -16.02 1.98
CA ALA A 65 -10.85 -17.46 1.89
C ALA A 65 -10.63 -18.15 3.25
N GLU A 66 -10.32 -17.41 4.32
CA GLU A 66 -10.07 -17.97 5.65
C GLU A 66 -11.34 -18.17 6.51
N GLU A 67 -12.52 -17.75 6.05
CA GLU A 67 -13.80 -17.89 6.78
C GLU A 67 -14.64 -19.13 6.39
N VAL A 68 -14.08 -20.13 5.69
CA VAL A 68 -14.82 -21.32 5.21
C VAL A 68 -14.30 -22.63 5.80
#